data_AF-A0A4Q5QSG7-F1
#
_entry.id   AF-A0A4Q5QSG7-F1
#
_cell.length_a   1.000
_cell.length_b   1.000
_cell.length_c   1.000
_cell.angle_alpha   90.00
_cell.angle_beta   90.00
_cell.angle_gamma   90.00
#
_symmetry.space_group_name_H-M   'P 1'
#
loop_
_entity.id
_entity.type
_entity.pdbx_description
1 polymer ?
#
loop_
_entity_poly.entity_id
_entity_poly.type
_entity_poly.pdbx_seq_one_letter_code
_entity_poly.pdbx_strand_id
1 'polypeptide(L)'
;MANHRLDYLDQLESEAIHVMREVAGQFERPALLFSGGKDSITLVHLALKAFRPGKFPFPLVHIDTGHNFPEALRYRDNMVEAIGEKLI
;
A
#
# COMPACT_ATOMS: atom_id res chain seq x y z
N MET A 1 23.26 -0.11 26.41
CA MET A 1 22.32 -0.32 25.28
C MET A 1 22.44 0.89 24.40
N ALA A 2 22.83 0.74 23.14
CA ALA A 2 22.88 1.88 22.22
C ALA A 2 21.45 2.42 22.06
N ASN A 3 21.26 3.73 22.25
CA ASN A 3 20.01 4.42 21.92
C ASN A 3 19.84 4.32 20.40
N HIS A 4 19.14 3.29 19.93
CA HIS A 4 18.82 3.16 18.52
C HIS A 4 17.68 4.14 18.24
N ARG A 5 18.05 5.39 17.98
CA ARG A 5 17.12 6.39 17.47
C ARG A 5 16.83 6.00 16.02
N LEU A 6 15.57 5.74 15.73
CA LEU A 6 15.10 5.61 14.35
C LEU A 6 15.48 6.87 13.58
N ASP A 7 15.92 6.72 12.34
CA ASP A 7 16.04 7.89 11.48
C ASP A 7 14.64 8.43 11.13
N TYR A 8 14.60 9.60 10.47
CA TYR A 8 13.32 10.24 10.16
C TYR A 8 12.40 9.38 9.29
N LEU A 9 12.96 8.64 8.31
CA LEU A 9 12.17 7.81 7.41
C LEU A 9 11.73 6.51 8.10
N ASP A 10 12.59 5.93 8.93
CA ASP A 10 12.24 4.78 9.77
C ASP A 10 11.05 5.10 10.69
N GLN A 11 11.03 6.30 11.27
CA GLN A 11 9.92 6.75 12.11
C GLN A 11 8.62 6.86 11.30
N LEU A 12 8.65 7.52 10.14
CA LEU A 12 7.48 7.66 9.26
C LEU A 12 6.97 6.31 8.74
N GLU A 13 7.87 5.40 8.38
CA GLU A 13 7.51 4.05 7.95
C GLU A 13 6.81 3.28 9.08
N SER A 14 7.36 3.32 10.29
CA SER A 14 6.76 2.69 11.47
C SER A 14 5.37 3.24 11.77
N GLU A 15 5.20 4.57 11.74
CA GLU A 15 3.91 5.23 11.94
C GLU A 15 2.89 4.84 10.86
N ALA A 16 3.28 4.81 9.59
CA ALA A 16 2.38 4.43 8.50
C ALA A 16 1.95 2.95 8.58
N ILE A 17 2.88 2.05 8.91
CA ILE A 17 2.58 0.62 9.12
C ILE A 17 1.63 0.44 10.29
N HIS A 18 1.83 1.18 11.38
CA HIS A 18 0.94 1.14 12.54
C HIS A 18 -0.48 1.55 12.16
N VAL A 19 -0.65 2.69 11.46
CA VAL A 19 -1.96 3.16 10.97
C VAL A 19 -2.63 2.11 10.08
N MET A 20 -1.89 1.50 9.14
CA MET A 20 -2.45 0.46 8.27
C MET A 20 -2.97 -0.75 9.06
N ARG A 21 -2.22 -1.21 10.07
CA ARG A 21 -2.62 -2.35 10.89
C ARG A 21 -3.83 -2.05 11.77
N GLU A 22 -3.91 -0.85 12.34
CA GLU A 22 -5.09 -0.42 13.09
C GLU A 22 -6.33 -0.36 12.19
N VAL A 23 -6.22 0.23 11.00
CA VAL A 23 -7.33 0.26 10.03
C VAL A 23 -7.78 -1.16 9.66
N ALA A 24 -6.85 -2.07 9.42
CA ALA A 24 -7.16 -3.47 9.13
C ALA A 24 -7.83 -4.21 10.31
N GLY A 25 -7.50 -3.84 11.55
CA GLY A 25 -8.05 -4.46 12.76
C GLY A 25 -9.40 -3.89 13.20
N GLN A 26 -9.70 -2.63 12.87
CA GLN A 26 -10.89 -1.91 13.36
C GLN A 26 -12.03 -1.81 12.34
N PHE A 27 -11.76 -1.95 11.04
CA PHE A 27 -12.78 -1.80 10.00
C PHE A 27 -13.09 -3.13 9.31
N GLU A 28 -14.37 -3.38 9.04
CA GLU A 28 -14.81 -4.63 8.39
C GLU A 28 -14.48 -4.70 6.89
N ARG A 29 -14.46 -3.55 6.20
CA ARG A 29 -14.27 -3.47 4.73
C ARG A 29 -13.36 -2.31 4.31
N PRO A 30 -12.10 -2.26 4.78
CA PRO A 30 -11.16 -1.26 4.30
C PRO A 30 -10.79 -1.51 2.83
N ALA A 31 -10.29 -0.47 2.17
CA ALA A 31 -9.74 -0.53 0.82
C ALA A 31 -8.56 0.45 0.73
N LEU A 32 -7.55 0.10 -0.07
CA LEU A 32 -6.42 1.00 -0.34
C LEU A 32 -6.54 1.54 -1.77
N LEU A 33 -6.72 2.86 -1.90
CA LEU A 33 -6.78 3.51 -3.21
C LEU A 33 -5.41 3.43 -3.91
N PHE A 34 -5.38 2.82 -5.09
CA PHE A 34 -4.18 2.58 -5.88
C PHE A 34 -4.32 3.12 -7.30
N SER A 35 -3.76 4.31 -7.54
CA SER A 35 -3.80 4.98 -8.85
C SER A 35 -2.65 4.55 -9.77
N GLY A 36 -1.58 3.97 -9.23
CA GLY A 36 -0.31 3.79 -9.95
C GLY A 36 0.59 5.04 -9.91
N GLY A 37 0.20 6.09 -9.17
CA GLY A 37 1.05 7.24 -8.90
C GLY A 37 2.03 7.01 -7.74
N LYS A 38 3.07 7.83 -7.66
CA LYS A 38 4.19 7.66 -6.70
C LYS A 38 3.73 7.43 -5.25
N ASP A 39 2.75 8.21 -4.77
CA ASP A 39 2.33 8.16 -3.37
C ASP A 39 1.56 6.86 -3.10
N SER A 40 0.68 6.46 -4.02
CA SER A 40 -0.05 5.20 -3.92
C SER A 40 0.87 3.98 -4.05
N ILE A 41 1.94 4.07 -4.84
CA ILE A 41 2.99 3.06 -4.92
C ILE A 41 3.72 2.93 -3.58
N THR A 42 4.08 4.05 -2.95
CA THR A 42 4.68 4.05 -1.61
C THR A 42 3.74 3.41 -0.59
N LEU A 43 2.45 3.72 -0.63
CA LEU A 43 1.47 3.09 0.26
C LEU A 43 1.35 1.58 0.02
N VAL A 44 1.36 1.11 -1.23
CA VAL A 44 1.39 -0.34 -1.53
C VAL A 44 2.66 -0.98 -0.97
N HIS A 45 3.82 -0.32 -1.07
CA HIS A 45 5.06 -0.81 -0.49
C HIS A 45 5.00 -0.90 1.05
N LEU A 46 4.44 0.11 1.71
CA LEU A 46 4.21 0.09 3.15
C LEU A 46 3.22 -1.01 3.56
N ALA A 47 2.18 -1.25 2.76
CA ALA A 47 1.25 -2.35 2.99
C ALA A 47 1.92 -3.73 2.86
N LEU A 48 2.87 -3.91 1.92
CA LEU A 48 3.70 -5.12 1.86
C LEU A 48 4.48 -5.31 3.17
N LYS A 49 5.12 -4.27 3.68
CA LYS A 49 5.84 -4.33 4.96
C LYS A 49 4.91 -4.59 6.15
N ALA A 50 3.69 -4.06 6.11
CA ALA A 50 2.72 -4.21 7.18
C ALA A 50 2.16 -5.64 7.29
N PHE A 51 1.90 -6.31 6.17
CA PHE A 51 1.08 -7.53 6.14
C PHE A 51 1.77 -8.78 5.62
N ARG A 52 2.92 -8.68 4.95
CA ARG A 52 3.64 -9.88 4.50
C ARG A 52 4.18 -10.67 5.69
N PRO A 53 4.20 -12.02 5.59
CA PRO A 53 3.94 -12.84 4.39
C PRO A 53 2.46 -13.07 4.05
N GLY A 54 1.52 -12.61 4.88
CA GLY A 54 0.08 -12.68 4.60
C GLY A 54 -0.36 -11.86 3.38
N LYS A 55 -1.59 -12.11 2.91
CA LYS A 55 -2.28 -11.27 1.93
C LYS A 55 -2.73 -9.96 2.56
N PHE A 56 -3.03 -8.96 1.74
CA PHE A 56 -3.66 -7.75 2.26
C PHE A 56 -5.05 -8.08 2.81
N PRO A 57 -5.43 -7.54 3.98
CA PRO A 57 -6.78 -7.70 4.54
C PRO A 57 -7.82 -6.82 3.82
N PHE A 58 -7.43 -6.15 2.74
CA PHE A 58 -8.25 -5.26 1.92
C PHE A 58 -7.85 -5.36 0.44
N PRO A 59 -8.77 -5.07 -0.49
CA PRO A 59 -8.42 -4.91 -1.90
C PRO A 59 -7.69 -3.58 -2.16
N LEU A 60 -6.95 -3.54 -3.25
CA LEU A 60 -6.56 -2.30 -3.92
C LEU A 60 -7.73 -1.82 -4.76
N VAL A 61 -7.95 -0.51 -4.84
CA VAL A 61 -9.05 0.08 -5.63
C VAL A 61 -8.53 1.17 -6.55
N HIS A 62 -8.84 1.08 -7.84
CA HIS A 62 -8.54 2.13 -8.81
C HIS A 62 -9.82 2.81 -9.28
N ILE A 63 -9.80 4.15 -9.31
CA ILE A 63 -10.88 4.93 -9.91
C ILE A 63 -10.45 5.36 -11.31
N ASP A 64 -11.00 4.69 -12.33
CA ASP A 64 -10.70 5.04 -13.71
C ASP A 64 -11.55 6.22 -14.16
N THR A 65 -10.88 7.29 -14.57
CA THR A 65 -11.51 8.51 -15.09
C THR A 65 -11.63 8.52 -16.60
N GLY A 66 -11.02 7.54 -17.29
CA GLY A 66 -10.86 7.51 -18.75
C GLY A 66 -9.72 8.39 -19.27
N HIS A 67 -9.00 9.11 -18.39
CA HIS A 67 -7.90 10.02 -18.76
C HIS A 67 -6.53 9.57 -18.21
N ASN A 68 -6.43 8.33 -17.72
CA ASN A 68 -5.19 7.79 -17.19
C ASN A 68 -4.17 7.53 -18.30
N PHE A 69 -2.88 7.78 -18.01
CA PHE A 69 -1.79 7.41 -18.92
C PHE A 69 -1.74 5.88 -19.06
N PRO A 70 -1.70 5.33 -20.30
CA PRO A 70 -1.62 3.88 -20.51
C PRO A 70 -0.44 3.22 -19.79
N GLU A 71 0.69 3.93 -19.67
CA GLU A 71 1.88 3.47 -18.97
C GLU A 71 1.66 3.33 -17.46
N ALA A 72 0.88 4.25 -16.86
CA ALA A 72 0.55 4.19 -15.43
C ALA A 72 -0.38 3.01 -15.14
N LEU A 73 -1.37 2.76 -15.99
CA LEU A 73 -2.26 1.60 -15.89
C LEU A 73 -1.47 0.30 -16.02
N ARG A 74 -0.59 0.20 -17.02
CA ARG A 74 0.26 -0.98 -17.23
C ARG A 74 1.18 -1.24 -16.04
N TYR A 75 1.81 -0.20 -15.49
CA TYR A 75 2.65 -0.35 -14.29
C TYR A 75 1.84 -0.82 -13.08
N ARG A 76 0.67 -0.21 -12.85
CA ARG A 76 -0.26 -0.58 -11.78
C ARG A 76 -0.64 -2.06 -11.88
N ASP A 77 -1.07 -2.50 -13.05
CA ASP A 77 -1.53 -3.88 -13.28
C ASP A 77 -0.39 -4.89 -13.07
N ASN A 78 0.78 -4.63 -13.66
CA ASN A 78 1.97 -5.46 -13.47
C ASN A 78 2.40 -5.55 -12.00
N MET A 79 2.33 -4.43 -11.25
CA MET A 79 2.66 -4.42 -9.84
C MET A 79 1.69 -5.27 -9.02
N VAL A 80 0.37 -5.11 -9.25
CA VAL A 80 -0.66 -5.91 -8.56
C VAL A 80 -0.47 -7.40 -8.83
N GLU A 81 -0.23 -7.78 -10.08
CA GLU A 81 0.03 -9.17 -10.47
C GLU A 81 1.28 -9.72 -9.78
N ALA A 82 2.39 -8.96 -9.77
CA ALA A 82 3.65 -9.37 -9.17
C ALA A 82 3.54 -9.63 -7.65
N ILE A 83 2.72 -8.86 -6.94
CA ILE A 83 2.47 -9.08 -5.51
C ILE A 83 1.29 -10.05 -5.25
N GLY A 84 0.54 -10.40 -6.29
CA GLY A 84 -0.60 -11.30 -6.23
C GLY A 84 -1.76 -10.77 -5.37
N GLU A 85 -1.98 -9.46 -5.33
CA GLU A 85 -3.10 -8.86 -4.59
C GLU A 85 -4.29 -8.60 -5.52
N LYS A 86 -5.44 -8.27 -4.94
CA LYS A 86 -6.66 -8.00 -5.70
C LYS A 86 -6.78 -6.50 -6.00
N LEU A 87 -6.94 -6.15 -7.28
CA LEU A 87 -7.36 -4.81 -7.73
C LEU A 87 -8.84 -4.83 -8.13
N ILE A 88 -9.58 -3.82 -7.69
CA ILE A 88 -10.98 -3.56 -8.04
C ILE A 88 -11.06 -2.23 -8.78
#